data_AF-A0AAW0FK59-F1
#
_entry.id   AF-A0AAW0FK59-F1
#
_cell.length_a   1.000
_cell.length_b   1.000
_cell.length_c   1.000
_cell.angle_alpha   90.00
_cell.angle_beta   90.00
_cell.angle_gamma   90.00
#
_symmetry.space_group_name_H-M   'P 1'
#
loop_
_entity.id
_entity.type
_entity.pdbx_description
1 polymer ?
#
loop_
_entity_poly.entity_id
_entity_poly.type
_entity_poly.pdbx_seq_one_letter_code
_entity_poly.pdbx_strand_id
1 'polypeptide(L)'
;MLVNDTVINKLLLSDWLECLTDYDWSEMSISMLLNLSDSQDVPHAVQLICIIIELCHLNNSTFSPQEQSTFAALCLLGDIFEALMLPYITPTMTLSQQITSLISFSHLVCALFLENSISFMSNQLYGDLQAMTKNAIFHVAKTQVLNPKLEVFFALFGDDMLKTLFGRIRMIGSHTPNCNIQVLGHRLSSARNLQNIFYHHPEWEKKPQRLQITRSRDVDHLSPHS
;
A
#
# COMPACT_ATOMS: atom_id res chain seq x y z
N MET A 1 -3.20 -5.01 17.76
CA MET A 1 -1.88 -5.52 17.32
C MET A 1 -0.89 -5.20 18.41
N LEU A 2 -0.15 -6.20 18.89
CA LEU A 2 0.88 -6.03 19.92
C LEU A 2 2.23 -5.68 19.27
N VAL A 3 2.82 -4.55 19.64
CA VAL A 3 4.13 -4.08 19.17
C VAL A 3 4.91 -3.56 20.37
N ASN A 4 6.09 -4.11 20.64
CA ASN A 4 6.97 -3.67 21.75
C ASN A 4 6.19 -3.51 23.08
N ASP A 5 5.54 -4.60 23.51
CA ASP A 5 4.66 -4.69 24.70
C ASP A 5 3.45 -3.75 24.74
N THR A 6 3.19 -3.01 23.65
CA THR A 6 2.09 -2.06 23.56
C THR A 6 0.99 -2.58 22.65
N VAL A 7 -0.25 -2.63 23.15
CA VAL A 7 -1.42 -3.02 22.36
C VAL A 7 -1.90 -1.82 21.55
N ILE A 8 -1.51 -1.77 20.28
CA ILE A 8 -1.99 -0.80 19.31
C ILE A 8 -3.39 -1.19 18.86
N ASN A 9 -4.37 -0.34 19.17
CA ASN A 9 -5.78 -0.48 18.82
C ASN A 9 -6.34 0.88 18.33
N LYS A 10 -7.60 0.90 17.89
CA LYS A 10 -8.22 2.10 17.32
C LYS A 10 -8.28 3.27 18.31
N LEU A 11 -8.53 3.00 19.60
CA LEU A 11 -8.60 4.03 20.62
C LEU A 11 -7.23 4.66 20.86
N LEU A 12 -6.20 3.82 21.05
CA LEU A 12 -4.83 4.29 21.20
C LEU A 12 -4.40 5.14 20.00
N LEU A 13 -4.67 4.67 18.78
CA LEU A 13 -4.34 5.45 17.58
C LEU A 13 -5.09 6.78 17.55
N SER A 14 -6.38 6.80 17.88
CA SER A 14 -7.17 8.05 17.97
C SER A 14 -6.51 9.08 18.88
N ASP A 15 -6.15 8.68 20.10
CA ASP A 15 -5.55 9.58 21.10
C ASP A 15 -4.22 10.16 20.62
N TRP A 16 -3.41 9.35 19.93
CA TRP A 16 -2.10 9.79 19.42
C TRP A 16 -2.21 10.61 18.14
N LEU A 17 -3.19 10.36 17.28
CA LEU A 17 -3.44 11.14 16.08
C LEU A 17 -3.76 12.60 16.42
N GLU A 18 -4.52 12.85 17.50
CA GLU A 18 -4.83 14.18 17.99
C GLU A 18 -3.60 15.03 18.37
N CYS A 19 -2.43 14.41 18.54
CA CYS A 19 -1.18 15.12 18.81
C CYS A 19 -0.63 15.87 17.58
N LEU A 20 -1.09 15.55 16.36
CA LEU A 20 -0.70 16.25 15.14
C LEU A 20 -1.54 17.51 14.95
N THR A 21 -0.92 18.65 14.66
CA THR A 21 -1.63 19.94 14.59
C THR A 21 -2.22 20.28 13.22
N ASP A 22 -1.79 19.59 12.16
CA ASP A 22 -2.05 19.99 10.77
C ASP A 22 -3.30 19.33 10.16
N TYR A 23 -4.08 18.63 10.98
CA TYR A 23 -5.20 17.80 10.54
C TYR A 23 -6.51 18.16 11.26
N ASP A 24 -7.64 17.88 10.62
CA ASP A 24 -8.95 17.91 11.27
C ASP A 24 -9.20 16.59 12.01
N TRP A 25 -9.17 16.65 13.33
CA TRP A 25 -9.44 15.53 14.23
C TRP A 25 -10.87 15.53 14.78
N SER A 26 -11.83 16.09 14.04
CA SER A 26 -13.24 15.89 14.39
C SER A 26 -13.57 14.40 14.50
N GLU A 27 -14.49 14.04 15.41
CA GLU A 27 -14.89 12.65 15.66
C GLU A 27 -15.29 11.92 14.36
N MET A 28 -15.90 12.65 13.43
CA MET A 28 -16.24 12.14 12.10
C MET A 28 -15.00 11.84 11.26
N SER A 29 -14.00 12.73 11.23
CA SER A 29 -12.76 12.57 10.46
C SER A 29 -11.91 11.42 10.99
N ILE A 30 -11.74 11.29 12.31
CA ILE A 30 -11.07 10.15 12.94
C ILE A 30 -11.81 8.85 12.64
N SER A 31 -13.13 8.86 12.80
CA SER A 31 -13.96 7.69 12.51
C SER A 31 -13.81 7.27 11.05
N MET A 32 -13.87 8.21 10.09
CA MET A 32 -13.65 7.91 8.68
C MET A 32 -12.25 7.34 8.41
N LEU A 33 -11.20 7.88 9.03
CA LEU A 33 -9.82 7.41 8.85
C LEU A 33 -9.59 6.00 9.42
N LEU A 34 -10.18 5.70 10.59
CA LEU A 34 -10.02 4.43 11.30
C LEU A 34 -11.11 3.38 10.96
N ASN A 35 -12.12 3.76 10.17
CA ASN A 35 -13.19 2.88 9.75
C ASN A 35 -12.88 2.23 8.40
N LEU A 36 -12.27 1.06 8.48
CA LEU A 36 -12.00 0.16 7.36
C LEU A 36 -13.26 -0.61 6.90
N SER A 37 -14.45 0.01 6.92
CA SER A 37 -15.68 -0.65 6.46
C SER A 37 -15.60 -1.09 5.00
N ASP A 38 -14.77 -0.39 4.20
CA ASP A 38 -14.34 -0.86 2.89
C ASP A 38 -12.89 -1.39 2.96
N SER A 39 -12.76 -2.71 3.08
CA SER A 39 -11.44 -3.40 3.06
C SER A 39 -10.68 -3.26 1.74
N GLN A 40 -11.28 -2.68 0.69
CA GLN A 40 -10.69 -2.51 -0.64
C GLN A 40 -10.25 -1.07 -0.92
N ASP A 41 -10.42 -0.14 0.04
CA ASP A 41 -10.02 1.26 -0.14
C ASP A 41 -8.52 1.48 0.16
N VAL A 42 -7.69 1.12 -0.83
CA VAL A 42 -6.23 1.25 -0.75
C VAL A 42 -5.77 2.69 -0.48
N PRO A 43 -6.31 3.74 -1.15
CA PRO A 43 -5.92 5.12 -0.86
C PRO A 43 -6.11 5.54 0.59
N HIS A 44 -7.22 5.15 1.23
CA HIS A 44 -7.43 5.46 2.66
C HIS A 44 -6.45 4.70 3.56
N ALA A 45 -6.13 3.45 3.24
CA ALA A 45 -5.12 2.69 3.98
C ALA A 45 -3.72 3.33 3.87
N VAL A 46 -3.33 3.77 2.67
CA VAL A 46 -2.06 4.49 2.44
C VAL A 46 -2.04 5.81 3.22
N GLN A 47 -3.14 6.56 3.23
CA GLN A 47 -3.25 7.79 4.01
C GLN A 47 -3.04 7.54 5.51
N LEU A 48 -3.70 6.52 6.08
CA LEU A 48 -3.52 6.16 7.49
C LEU A 48 -2.05 5.79 7.79
N ILE A 49 -1.42 5.01 6.91
CA ILE A 49 0.00 4.64 7.06
C ILE A 49 0.90 5.88 7.06
N CYS A 50 0.72 6.81 6.11
CA CYS A 50 1.51 8.03 6.06
C CYS A 50 1.38 8.85 7.35
N ILE A 51 0.16 8.99 7.87
CA ILE A 51 -0.07 9.72 9.12
C ILE A 51 0.60 9.01 10.31
N ILE A 52 0.57 7.67 10.37
CA ILE A 52 1.29 6.92 11.42
C ILE A 52 2.81 7.14 11.31
N ILE A 53 3.37 7.22 10.11
CA ILE A 53 4.78 7.54 9.90
C ILE A 53 5.06 8.97 10.39
N GLU A 54 4.20 9.94 10.10
CA GLU A 54 4.35 11.33 10.57
C GLU A 54 4.32 11.44 12.10
N LEU A 55 3.52 10.62 12.80
CA LEU A 55 3.54 10.57 14.27
C LEU A 55 4.94 10.31 14.81
N CYS A 56 5.75 9.51 14.11
CA CYS A 56 7.11 9.15 14.54
C CYS A 56 8.06 10.36 14.61
N HIS A 57 7.67 11.49 14.02
CA HIS A 57 8.45 12.73 14.01
C HIS A 57 8.01 13.76 15.06
N LEU A 58 7.04 13.41 15.92
CA LEU A 58 6.65 14.27 17.04
C LEU A 58 7.82 14.53 17.99
N ASN A 59 7.87 15.75 18.55
CA ASN A 59 8.81 16.08 19.60
C ASN A 59 8.41 15.36 20.90
N ASN A 60 9.21 14.40 21.32
CA ASN A 60 8.96 13.54 22.49
C ASN A 60 9.65 14.01 23.78
N SER A 61 10.28 15.19 23.79
CA SER A 61 11.06 15.69 24.93
C SER A 61 10.25 15.88 26.21
N THR A 62 8.93 16.06 26.10
CA THR A 62 8.02 16.28 27.23
C THR A 62 7.22 15.05 27.62
N PHE A 63 7.40 13.91 26.93
CA PHE A 63 6.62 12.71 27.18
C PHE A 63 7.03 12.05 28.51
N SER A 64 6.02 11.63 29.28
CA SER A 64 6.19 10.77 30.44
C SER A 64 6.78 9.40 30.04
N PRO A 65 7.35 8.63 30.99
CA PRO A 65 7.89 7.31 30.69
C PRO A 65 6.91 6.35 30.01
N GLN A 66 5.62 6.43 30.36
CA GLN A 66 4.58 5.61 29.75
C GLN A 66 4.26 6.05 28.32
N GLU A 67 4.19 7.36 28.07
CA GLU A 67 4.02 7.92 26.73
C GLU A 67 5.23 7.60 25.85
N GLN A 68 6.45 7.65 26.39
CA GLN A 68 7.67 7.26 25.65
C GLN A 68 7.65 5.80 25.21
N SER A 69 7.21 4.87 26.08
CA SER A 69 7.08 3.46 25.72
C SER A 69 6.08 3.25 24.58
N THR A 70 4.94 3.94 24.68
CA THR A 70 3.87 3.87 23.67
C THR A 70 4.33 4.49 22.35
N PHE A 71 4.98 5.64 22.43
CA PHE A 71 5.57 6.34 21.29
C PHE A 71 6.62 5.48 20.58
N ALA A 72 7.50 4.81 21.33
CA ALA A 72 8.48 3.90 20.77
C ALA A 72 7.82 2.73 20.00
N ALA A 73 6.71 2.19 20.50
CA ALA A 73 5.94 1.17 19.79
C ALA A 73 5.30 1.71 18.50
N LEU A 74 4.78 2.94 18.52
CA LEU A 74 4.25 3.61 17.34
C LEU A 74 5.35 3.93 16.32
N CYS A 75 6.54 4.37 16.77
CA CYS A 75 7.71 4.56 15.92
C CYS A 75 8.13 3.27 15.24
N LEU A 76 8.24 2.17 16.00
CA LEU A 76 8.57 0.88 15.42
C LEU A 76 7.54 0.42 14.39
N LEU A 77 6.25 0.70 14.63
CA LEU A 77 5.20 0.43 13.65
C LEU A 77 5.35 1.31 12.40
N GLY A 78 5.64 2.59 12.58
CA GLY A 78 5.92 3.54 11.50
C GLY A 78 7.09 3.09 10.63
N ASP A 79 8.21 2.71 11.25
CA ASP A 79 9.41 2.19 10.55
C ASP A 79 9.08 0.95 9.71
N ILE A 80 8.25 0.04 10.23
CA ILE A 80 7.78 -1.14 9.51
C ILE A 80 6.96 -0.73 8.28
N PHE A 81 6.01 0.18 8.46
CA PHE A 81 5.17 0.63 7.36
C PHE A 81 5.94 1.43 6.31
N GLU A 82 6.86 2.29 6.75
CA GLU A 82 7.74 3.04 5.85
C GLU A 82 8.61 2.09 5.03
N ALA A 83 9.26 1.12 5.68
CA ALA A 83 10.08 0.12 5.01
C ALA A 83 9.31 -0.80 4.05
N LEU A 84 8.01 -1.00 4.29
CA LEU A 84 7.12 -1.73 3.39
C LEU A 84 6.70 -0.88 2.20
N MET A 85 6.26 0.35 2.45
CA MET A 85 5.51 1.17 1.50
C MET A 85 6.43 1.96 0.56
N LEU A 86 7.46 2.63 1.09
CA LEU A 86 8.33 3.51 0.29
C LEU A 86 8.93 2.86 -0.95
N PRO A 87 9.35 1.57 -0.93
CA PRO A 87 9.88 0.91 -2.12
C PRO A 87 8.94 0.91 -3.32
N TYR A 88 7.63 0.92 -3.08
CA TYR A 88 6.61 0.88 -4.13
C TYR A 88 6.19 2.27 -4.59
N ILE A 89 6.21 3.25 -3.68
CA ILE A 89 5.63 4.58 -3.91
C ILE A 89 6.65 5.68 -4.19
N THR A 90 7.94 5.39 -4.08
CA THR A 90 9.02 6.39 -4.24
C THR A 90 9.81 6.12 -5.52
N PRO A 91 9.50 6.79 -6.64
CA PRO A 91 10.20 6.57 -7.92
C PRO A 91 11.68 6.92 -7.90
N THR A 92 12.11 7.75 -6.95
CA THR A 92 13.50 8.22 -6.82
C THR A 92 14.39 7.21 -6.11
N MET A 93 13.84 6.15 -5.49
CA MET A 93 14.64 5.09 -4.88
C MET A 93 15.29 4.22 -5.95
N THR A 94 16.57 3.94 -5.78
CA THR A 94 17.27 2.91 -6.56
C THR A 94 16.78 1.51 -6.19
N LEU A 95 16.94 0.54 -7.10
CA LEU A 95 16.64 -0.87 -6.81
C LEU A 95 17.34 -1.39 -5.55
N SER A 96 18.59 -0.97 -5.31
CA SER A 96 19.33 -1.36 -4.10
C SER A 96 18.66 -0.82 -2.83
N GLN A 97 18.22 0.44 -2.83
CA GLN A 97 17.49 1.02 -1.71
C GLN A 97 16.13 0.35 -1.50
N GLN A 98 15.38 0.08 -2.58
CA GLN A 98 14.09 -0.62 -2.52
C GLN A 98 14.25 -2.02 -1.91
N ILE A 99 15.25 -2.79 -2.35
CA ILE A 99 15.56 -4.11 -1.81
C ILE A 99 15.98 -4.03 -0.33
N THR A 100 16.88 -3.11 0.00
CA THR A 100 17.36 -2.94 1.38
C THR A 100 16.20 -2.63 2.32
N SER A 101 15.31 -1.73 1.90
CA SER A 101 14.12 -1.35 2.65
C SER A 101 13.16 -2.54 2.86
N LEU A 102 12.84 -3.31 1.81
CA LEU A 102 12.00 -4.51 1.96
C LEU A 102 12.63 -5.61 2.81
N ILE A 103 13.96 -5.77 2.76
CA ILE A 103 14.68 -6.71 3.62
C ILE A 103 14.60 -6.25 5.09
N SER A 104 14.81 -4.96 5.37
CA SER A 104 14.63 -4.38 6.71
C SER A 104 13.22 -4.64 7.23
N PHE A 105 12.20 -4.37 6.41
CA PHE A 105 10.80 -4.70 6.72
C PHE A 105 10.62 -6.18 7.08
N SER A 106 11.12 -7.10 6.24
CA SER A 106 11.00 -8.54 6.45
C SER A 106 11.63 -8.98 7.77
N HIS A 107 12.80 -8.43 8.13
CA HIS A 107 13.47 -8.71 9.39
C HIS A 107 12.73 -8.15 10.61
N LEU A 108 12.25 -6.91 10.56
CA LEU A 108 11.49 -6.28 11.66
C LEU A 108 10.20 -7.07 11.94
N VAL A 109 9.44 -7.37 10.89
CA VAL A 109 8.21 -8.18 11.00
C VAL A 109 8.51 -9.59 11.51
N CYS A 110 9.62 -10.20 11.08
CA CYS A 110 10.04 -11.51 11.58
C CYS A 110 10.36 -11.48 13.08
N ALA A 111 11.13 -10.50 13.54
CA ALA A 111 11.47 -10.35 14.95
C ALA A 111 10.21 -10.19 15.82
N LEU A 112 9.32 -9.27 15.45
CA LEU A 112 8.06 -9.05 16.18
C LEU A 112 7.12 -10.25 16.14
N PHE A 113 7.08 -10.98 15.02
CA PHE A 113 6.26 -12.18 14.90
C PHE A 113 6.82 -13.34 15.73
N LEU A 114 8.14 -13.51 15.83
CA LEU A 114 8.74 -14.51 16.70
C LEU A 114 8.46 -14.22 18.18
N GLU A 115 8.45 -12.95 18.57
CA GLU A 115 8.18 -12.53 19.94
C GLU A 115 6.69 -12.61 20.31
N ASN A 116 5.81 -12.10 19.44
CA ASN A 116 4.40 -11.86 19.76
C ASN A 116 3.43 -12.79 19.01
N SER A 117 3.91 -13.52 18.00
CA SER A 117 3.13 -14.45 17.17
C SER A 117 1.81 -13.83 16.67
N ILE A 118 0.69 -14.52 16.89
CA ILE A 118 -0.64 -14.09 16.43
C ILE A 118 -1.15 -12.81 17.10
N SER A 119 -0.54 -12.38 18.21
CA SER A 119 -0.90 -11.12 18.89
C SER A 119 -0.40 -9.89 18.10
N PHE A 120 0.67 -10.06 17.31
CA PHE A 120 1.14 -9.04 16.38
C PHE A 120 0.30 -9.06 15.10
N MET A 121 0.31 -10.15 14.35
CA MET A 121 -0.49 -10.29 13.12
C MET A 121 -0.89 -11.74 12.85
N SER A 122 -1.88 -11.95 11.98
CA SER A 122 -2.31 -13.31 11.62
C SER A 122 -1.21 -14.06 10.86
N ASN A 123 -1.18 -15.40 11.01
CA ASN A 123 -0.26 -16.26 10.25
C ASN A 123 -0.37 -16.05 8.74
N GLN A 124 -1.60 -15.80 8.25
CA GLN A 124 -1.87 -15.54 6.84
C GLN A 124 -1.20 -14.24 6.39
N LEU A 125 -1.45 -13.14 7.12
CA LEU A 125 -0.87 -11.83 6.78
C LEU A 125 0.65 -11.87 6.84
N TYR A 126 1.23 -12.51 7.87
CA TYR A 126 2.68 -12.72 7.95
C TYR A 126 3.23 -13.48 6.74
N GLY A 127 2.60 -14.62 6.41
CA GLY A 127 3.01 -15.45 5.28
C GLY A 127 2.96 -14.69 3.95
N ASP A 128 1.87 -13.94 3.73
CA ASP A 128 1.67 -13.16 2.51
C ASP A 128 2.70 -12.03 2.38
N LEU A 129 2.99 -11.29 3.45
CA LEU A 129 3.99 -10.21 3.46
C LEU A 129 5.41 -10.74 3.21
N GLN A 130 5.78 -11.86 3.85
CA GLN A 130 7.09 -12.47 3.63
C GLN A 130 7.22 -13.04 2.20
N ALA A 131 6.15 -13.65 1.68
CA ALA A 131 6.11 -14.12 0.31
C ALA A 131 6.23 -12.97 -0.69
N MET A 132 5.57 -11.84 -0.45
CA MET A 132 5.64 -10.63 -1.26
C MET A 132 7.08 -10.11 -1.34
N THR A 133 7.75 -9.90 -0.19
CA THR A 133 9.15 -9.46 -0.15
C THR A 133 10.09 -10.43 -0.88
N LYS A 134 9.96 -11.73 -0.61
CA LYS A 134 10.77 -12.76 -1.28
C LYS A 134 10.58 -12.73 -2.79
N ASN A 135 9.34 -12.62 -3.25
CA ASN A 135 9.03 -12.59 -4.68
C ASN A 135 9.62 -11.36 -5.36
N ALA A 136 9.57 -10.19 -4.70
CA ALA A 136 10.19 -8.97 -5.21
C ALA A 136 11.71 -9.15 -5.45
N ILE A 137 12.41 -9.70 -4.45
CA ILE A 137 13.86 -9.96 -4.52
C ILE A 137 14.18 -11.00 -5.60
N PHE A 138 13.41 -12.09 -5.65
CA PHE A 138 13.60 -13.14 -6.66
C PHE A 138 13.32 -12.64 -8.06
N HIS A 139 12.39 -11.71 -8.24
CA HIS A 139 12.14 -11.09 -9.53
C HIS A 139 13.36 -10.33 -10.01
N VAL A 140 13.98 -9.51 -9.16
CA VAL A 140 15.23 -8.81 -9.48
C VAL A 140 16.35 -9.78 -9.82
N ALA A 141 16.59 -10.79 -8.97
CA ALA A 141 17.65 -11.77 -9.19
C ALA A 141 17.45 -12.55 -10.50
N LYS A 142 16.21 -12.96 -10.80
CA LYS A 142 15.88 -13.62 -12.07
C LYS A 142 16.14 -12.71 -13.26
N THR A 143 15.74 -11.45 -13.20
CA THR A 143 15.99 -10.49 -14.28
C THR A 143 17.48 -10.28 -14.50
N GLN A 144 18.29 -10.17 -13.44
CA GLN A 144 19.75 -10.08 -13.55
C GLN A 144 20.38 -11.28 -14.28
N VAL A 145 19.91 -12.50 -13.98
CA VAL A 145 20.39 -13.73 -14.64
C VAL A 145 19.92 -13.81 -16.09
N LEU A 146 18.69 -13.40 -16.39
CA LEU A 146 18.11 -13.46 -17.74
C LEU A 146 18.69 -12.40 -18.66
N ASN A 147 18.71 -11.14 -18.23
CA ASN A 147 19.29 -10.02 -18.96
C ASN A 147 19.53 -8.83 -18.00
N PRO A 148 20.79 -8.54 -17.63
CA PRO A 148 21.11 -7.47 -16.69
C PRO A 148 20.86 -6.05 -17.22
N LYS A 149 20.50 -5.90 -18.50
CA LYS A 149 20.13 -4.60 -19.09
C LYS A 149 18.64 -4.26 -18.93
N LEU A 150 17.82 -5.22 -18.47
CA LEU A 150 16.40 -4.97 -18.25
C LEU A 150 16.19 -4.19 -16.96
N GLU A 151 15.35 -3.17 -17.02
CA GLU A 151 14.93 -2.42 -15.86
C GLU A 151 13.83 -3.17 -15.09
N VAL A 152 13.83 -3.01 -13.78
CA VAL A 152 12.83 -3.60 -12.89
C VAL A 152 12.16 -2.47 -12.13
N PHE A 153 10.83 -2.50 -12.07
CA PHE A 153 10.03 -1.47 -11.41
C PHE A 153 9.11 -2.13 -10.39
N PHE A 154 9.34 -1.87 -9.10
CA PHE A 154 8.54 -2.48 -8.02
C PHE A 154 7.07 -2.06 -8.07
N ALA A 155 6.78 -0.84 -8.55
CA ALA A 155 5.41 -0.36 -8.79
C ALA A 155 4.59 -1.28 -9.72
N LEU A 156 5.26 -2.08 -10.57
CA LEU A 156 4.61 -3.04 -11.47
C LEU A 156 4.40 -4.44 -10.88
N PHE A 157 4.80 -4.68 -9.63
CA PHE A 157 4.60 -5.98 -8.98
C PHE A 157 3.15 -6.17 -8.49
N GLY A 158 2.36 -5.10 -8.47
CA GLY A 158 0.92 -5.14 -8.19
C GLY A 158 0.09 -5.67 -9.36
N ASP A 159 -1.22 -5.73 -9.15
CA ASP A 159 -2.22 -6.22 -10.11
C ASP A 159 -3.04 -5.08 -10.74
N ASP A 160 -2.61 -3.83 -10.61
CA ASP A 160 -3.35 -2.64 -11.06
C ASP A 160 -3.70 -2.63 -12.55
N MET A 161 -2.77 -3.10 -13.39
CA MET A 161 -3.02 -3.28 -14.82
C MET A 161 -4.16 -4.29 -15.06
N LEU A 162 -4.20 -5.36 -14.26
CA LEU A 162 -5.22 -6.39 -14.33
C LEU A 162 -6.56 -5.87 -13.79
N LYS A 163 -6.55 -5.10 -12.69
CA LYS A 163 -7.75 -4.43 -12.16
C LYS A 163 -8.35 -3.47 -13.17
N THR A 164 -7.52 -2.70 -13.87
CA THR A 164 -7.96 -1.80 -14.94
C THR A 164 -8.61 -2.59 -16.08
N LEU A 165 -7.99 -3.69 -16.50
CA LEU A 165 -8.55 -4.58 -17.51
C LEU A 165 -9.91 -5.16 -17.06
N PHE A 166 -10.03 -5.64 -15.82
CA PHE A 166 -11.32 -6.11 -15.28
C PHE A 166 -12.36 -5.00 -15.17
N GLY A 167 -11.96 -3.77 -14.83
CA GLY A 167 -12.81 -2.59 -14.87
C GLY A 167 -13.38 -2.37 -16.28
N ARG A 168 -12.53 -2.42 -17.32
CA ARG A 168 -12.98 -2.31 -18.72
C ARG A 168 -13.95 -3.42 -19.11
N ILE A 169 -13.67 -4.67 -18.74
CA ILE A 169 -14.55 -5.82 -19.01
C ILE A 169 -15.94 -5.58 -18.41
N ARG A 170 -16.02 -5.08 -17.17
CA ARG A 170 -17.30 -4.76 -16.52
C ARG A 170 -18.02 -3.60 -17.21
N MET A 171 -17.29 -2.53 -17.59
CA MET A 171 -17.85 -1.36 -18.28
C MET A 171 -18.42 -1.70 -19.66
N ILE A 172 -17.78 -2.58 -20.42
CA ILE A 172 -18.32 -3.07 -21.73
C ILE A 172 -19.70 -3.72 -21.54
N GLY A 173 -19.94 -4.34 -20.38
CA GLY A 173 -21.24 -4.91 -20.03
C GLY A 173 -22.35 -3.91 -19.75
N SER A 174 -22.02 -2.63 -19.59
CA SER A 174 -22.97 -1.56 -19.22
C SER A 174 -23.85 -2.00 -18.03
N HIS A 175 -25.17 -2.08 -18.20
CA HIS A 175 -26.13 -2.54 -17.19
C HIS A 175 -25.97 -4.02 -16.76
N THR A 176 -25.09 -4.77 -17.42
CA THR A 176 -24.77 -6.17 -17.08
C THR A 176 -23.28 -6.33 -16.76
N PRO A 177 -22.78 -5.75 -15.66
CA PRO A 177 -21.35 -5.76 -15.35
C PRO A 177 -20.82 -7.18 -15.07
N ASN A 178 -21.66 -8.05 -14.52
CA ASN A 178 -21.36 -9.46 -14.30
C ASN A 178 -21.59 -10.25 -15.58
N CYS A 179 -20.69 -11.19 -15.88
CA CYS A 179 -20.78 -12.03 -17.07
C CYS A 179 -20.46 -13.49 -16.75
N ASN A 180 -21.03 -14.40 -17.53
CA ASN A 180 -20.62 -15.81 -17.53
C ASN A 180 -19.29 -15.96 -18.29
N ILE A 181 -18.66 -17.14 -18.21
CA ILE A 181 -17.34 -17.39 -18.80
C ILE A 181 -17.31 -17.18 -20.33
N GLN A 182 -18.41 -17.46 -21.04
CA GLN A 182 -18.49 -17.27 -22.49
C GLN A 182 -18.47 -15.78 -22.85
N VAL A 183 -19.32 -14.99 -22.17
CA VAL A 183 -19.39 -13.55 -22.34
C VAL A 183 -18.10 -12.87 -21.88
N LEU A 184 -17.44 -13.40 -20.83
CA LEU A 184 -16.14 -12.92 -20.37
C LEU A 184 -15.09 -13.01 -21.48
N GLY A 185 -15.02 -14.13 -22.22
CA GLY A 185 -14.07 -14.28 -23.33
C GLY A 185 -14.26 -13.24 -24.44
N HIS A 186 -15.51 -12.95 -24.80
CA HIS A 186 -15.83 -11.90 -25.76
C HIS A 186 -15.44 -10.51 -25.25
N ARG A 187 -15.83 -10.18 -24.01
CA ARG A 187 -15.52 -8.87 -23.40
C ARG A 187 -14.03 -8.66 -23.18
N LEU A 188 -13.29 -9.72 -22.82
CA LEU A 188 -11.83 -9.68 -22.68
C LEU A 188 -11.16 -9.33 -24.01
N SER A 189 -11.62 -9.93 -25.11
CA SER A 189 -11.10 -9.62 -26.45
C SER A 189 -11.34 -8.16 -26.82
N SER A 190 -12.55 -7.65 -26.57
CA SER A 190 -12.88 -6.24 -26.78
C SER A 190 -12.07 -5.29 -25.87
N ALA A 191 -11.93 -5.62 -24.59
CA ALA A 191 -11.16 -4.83 -23.63
C ALA A 191 -9.67 -4.78 -23.99
N ARG A 192 -9.10 -5.88 -24.47
CA ARG A 192 -7.72 -5.94 -24.97
C ARG A 192 -7.51 -5.05 -26.19
N ASN A 193 -8.46 -5.05 -27.14
CA ASN A 193 -8.39 -4.17 -28.31
C ASN A 193 -8.43 -2.69 -27.91
N LEU A 194 -9.31 -2.33 -26.95
CA LEU A 194 -9.35 -0.98 -26.39
C LEU A 194 -8.04 -0.62 -25.70
N GLN A 195 -7.47 -1.53 -24.90
CA GLN A 195 -6.19 -1.28 -24.23
C GLN A 195 -5.04 -1.08 -25.23
N ASN A 196 -5.04 -1.80 -26.35
CA ASN A 196 -4.06 -1.58 -27.41
C ASN A 196 -4.24 -0.22 -28.09
N ILE A 197 -5.48 0.21 -28.33
CA ILE A 197 -5.76 1.55 -28.87
C ILE A 197 -5.26 2.63 -27.91
N PHE A 198 -5.58 2.54 -26.62
CA PHE A 198 -5.14 3.53 -25.63
C PHE A 198 -3.64 3.50 -25.36
N TYR A 199 -2.97 2.35 -25.57
CA TYR A 199 -1.51 2.29 -25.52
C TYR A 199 -0.87 3.13 -26.64
N HIS A 200 -1.45 3.11 -27.84
CA HIS A 200 -0.97 3.92 -28.97
C HIS A 200 -1.50 5.36 -28.97
N HIS A 201 -2.66 5.60 -28.35
CA HIS A 201 -3.32 6.89 -28.22
C HIS A 201 -3.74 7.16 -26.77
N PRO A 202 -2.78 7.42 -25.86
CA PRO A 202 -3.08 7.64 -24.45
C PRO A 202 -4.03 8.82 -24.22
N GLU A 203 -4.01 9.81 -25.11
CA GLU A 203 -4.85 11.00 -25.07
C GLU A 203 -6.34 10.72 -25.33
N TRP A 204 -6.68 9.56 -25.92
CA TRP A 204 -8.08 9.16 -26.13
C TRP A 204 -8.67 8.49 -24.89
N GLU A 205 -7.85 8.10 -23.93
CA GLU A 205 -8.32 7.53 -22.69
C GLU A 205 -8.80 8.62 -21.73
N LYS A 206 -10.12 8.72 -21.56
CA LYS A 206 -10.69 9.42 -20.41
C LYS A 206 -10.40 8.61 -19.15
N LYS A 207 -9.32 8.95 -18.46
CA LYS A 207 -9.06 8.45 -17.10
C LYS A 207 -10.24 8.86 -16.20
N PRO A 208 -10.70 7.98 -15.30
CA PRO A 208 -11.78 8.32 -14.40
C PRO A 208 -11.38 9.54 -13.57
N GLN A 209 -12.04 10.68 -13.78
CA GLN A 209 -12.05 11.77 -12.82
C GLN A 209 -12.83 11.25 -11.60
N ARG A 210 -12.13 10.72 -10.60
CA ARG A 210 -12.76 10.51 -9.29
C ARG A 210 -13.16 11.89 -8.78
N LEU A 211 -14.46 12.11 -8.60
CA LEU A 211 -15.03 13.37 -8.14
C LEU A 211 -14.33 13.78 -6.82
N GLN A 212 -13.54 14.85 -6.92
CA GLN A 212 -12.78 15.55 -5.87
C GLN A 212 -11.67 14.76 -5.15
N ILE A 213 -10.42 15.04 -5.53
CA ILE A 213 -9.18 14.54 -4.92
C ILE A 213 -8.43 15.71 -4.28
N THR A 214 -8.34 15.70 -2.95
CA THR A 214 -7.40 16.53 -2.19
C THR A 214 -6.10 15.72 -2.05
N ARG A 215 -5.09 16.14 -2.82
CA ARG A 215 -3.61 15.95 -2.76
C ARG A 215 -2.90 14.66 -2.27
N SER A 216 -3.52 13.59 -1.78
CA SER A 216 -2.79 12.37 -1.34
C SER A 216 -3.06 11.09 -2.16
N ARG A 217 -4.05 11.08 -3.06
CA ARG A 217 -4.63 9.82 -3.58
C ARG A 217 -3.96 9.22 -4.82
N ASP A 218 -3.00 9.90 -5.45
CA ASP A 218 -2.36 9.43 -6.69
C ASP A 218 -1.10 8.57 -6.46
N VAL A 219 -0.72 8.36 -5.20
CA VAL A 219 0.48 7.61 -4.80
C VAL A 219 0.38 6.11 -5.15
N ASP A 220 -0.84 5.57 -5.24
CA ASP A 220 -1.11 4.14 -5.48
C ASP A 220 -1.02 3.72 -6.97
N HIS A 221 -0.87 4.67 -7.91
CA HIS A 221 -0.91 4.37 -9.36
C HIS A 221 0.33 4.86 -10.11
N LEU A 222 1.50 4.41 -9.66
CA LEU A 222 2.76 4.70 -10.34
C LEU A 222 2.95 3.77 -11.54
N SER A 223 3.21 4.35 -12.71
CA SER A 223 3.59 3.63 -13.92
C SER A 223 4.84 4.28 -14.51
N PRO A 224 5.85 3.50 -14.96
CA PRO A 224 7.02 4.05 -15.63
C PRO A 224 6.61 4.85 -16.87
N HIS A 225 7.26 6.00 -17.09
CA HIS A 225 7.09 6.73 -18.34
C HIS A 225 7.80 5.96 -19.45
N SER A 226 7.11 5.74 -20.58
CA SER A 226 7.67 5.14 -21.78
C SER A 226 8.46 6.17 -22.59
#